data_AF-A0A5S9M907-F1
#
_entry.id   AF-A0A5S9M907-F1
#
_cell.length_a   1.000
_cell.length_b   1.000
_cell.length_c   1.000
_cell.angle_alpha   90.00
_cell.angle_beta   90.00
_cell.angle_gamma   90.00
#
_symmetry.space_group_name_H-M   'P 1'
#
loop_
_entity.id
_entity.type
_entity.pdbx_description
1 polymer ?
#
loop_
_entity_poly.entity_id
_entity_poly.type
_entity_poly.pdbx_seq_one_letter_code
_entity_poly.pdbx_strand_id
1 'polypeptide(L)'
;MKRQLQLMKSSQENAMIAAYTKAGKKVDYTFNGVYASYVMKGMPAYGKIEVGDRIKSVDGKTYDSADKMVSYISRQKAGTSVRFVLERNGKDITQKVKLKPFKEEPNRVGIGVSLFTDRNVKVSPSIKVDIENIGGPSAGLMMSLEIYNQLTKRRRNTWLCDCRDWND
;
A
#
# COMPACT_ATOMS: atom_id res chain seq x y z
N MET A 1 -9.29 -10.48 -12.12
CA MET A 1 -7.85 -10.79 -11.98
C MET A 1 -6.96 -9.58 -11.59
N LYS A 2 -7.14 -8.37 -12.16
CA LYS A 2 -6.25 -7.22 -11.86
C LYS A 2 -6.20 -6.77 -10.39
N ARG A 3 -7.33 -6.79 -9.66
CA ARG A 3 -7.40 -6.34 -8.25
C ARG A 3 -6.57 -7.21 -7.29
N GLN A 4 -6.64 -8.54 -7.43
CA GLN A 4 -5.92 -9.46 -6.55
C GLN A 4 -4.41 -9.30 -6.70
N LEU A 5 -3.91 -9.16 -7.92
CA LEU A 5 -2.50 -8.90 -8.21
C LEU A 5 -2.01 -7.59 -7.58
N GLN A 6 -2.83 -6.53 -7.61
CA GLN A 6 -2.51 -5.25 -6.97
C GLN A 6 -2.45 -5.35 -5.44
N LEU A 7 -3.37 -6.09 -4.81
CA LEU A 7 -3.34 -6.34 -3.38
C LEU A 7 -2.10 -7.15 -2.98
N MET A 8 -1.72 -8.15 -3.78
CA MET A 8 -0.50 -8.94 -3.56
C MET A 8 0.75 -8.05 -3.66
N LYS A 9 0.88 -7.26 -4.73
CA LYS A 9 1.99 -6.33 -4.93
C LYS A 9 2.12 -5.36 -3.75
N SER A 10 1.03 -4.73 -3.32
CA SER A 10 1.02 -3.81 -2.18
C SER A 10 1.44 -4.50 -0.87
N SER A 11 0.97 -5.74 -0.63
CA SER A 11 1.34 -6.52 0.54
C SER A 11 2.85 -6.84 0.58
N GLN A 12 3.40 -7.25 -0.57
CA GLN A 12 4.83 -7.54 -0.73
C GLN A 12 5.70 -6.28 -0.53
N GLU A 13 5.29 -5.15 -1.10
CA GLU A 13 5.98 -3.87 -0.91
C GLU A 13 5.98 -3.41 0.55
N ASN A 14 4.82 -3.51 1.22
CA ASN A 14 4.72 -3.19 2.65
C ASN A 14 5.59 -4.13 3.51
N ALA A 15 5.65 -5.41 3.16
CA ALA A 15 6.51 -6.38 3.85
C ALA A 15 8.01 -6.04 3.70
N MET A 16 8.45 -5.67 2.48
CA MET A 16 9.82 -5.22 2.24
C MET A 16 10.16 -3.97 3.06
N ILE A 17 9.28 -2.95 3.02
CA ILE A 17 9.47 -1.70 3.78
C ILE A 17 9.63 -2.03 5.28
N ALA A 18 8.68 -2.78 5.85
CA ALA A 18 8.71 -3.12 7.27
C ALA A 18 10.00 -3.86 7.67
N ALA A 19 10.40 -4.86 6.89
CA ALA A 19 11.56 -5.69 7.18
C ALA A 19 12.88 -4.92 7.10
N TYR A 20 13.08 -4.14 6.03
CA TYR A 20 14.31 -3.35 5.87
C TYR A 20 14.39 -2.20 6.89
N THR A 21 13.28 -1.50 7.15
CA THR A 21 13.22 -0.48 8.20
C THR A 21 13.57 -1.10 9.55
N LYS A 22 13.00 -2.26 9.90
CA LYS A 22 13.33 -2.94 11.17
C LYS A 22 14.78 -3.42 11.23
N ALA A 23 15.37 -3.81 10.09
CA ALA A 23 16.77 -4.20 9.99
C ALA A 23 17.75 -3.01 9.96
N GLY A 24 17.27 -1.77 10.05
CA GLY A 24 18.08 -0.55 9.98
C GLY A 24 18.76 -0.36 8.62
N LYS A 25 18.15 -0.87 7.55
CA LYS A 25 18.66 -0.76 6.17
C LYS A 25 17.94 0.36 5.42
N LYS A 26 18.59 0.88 4.39
CA LYS A 26 17.98 1.91 3.53
C LYS A 26 16.86 1.29 2.69
N VAL A 27 15.73 1.98 2.69
CA VAL A 27 14.58 1.73 1.82
C VAL A 27 14.27 3.03 1.12
N ASP A 28 14.41 3.02 -0.19
CA ASP A 28 13.97 4.13 -1.04
C ASP A 28 12.68 3.72 -1.72
N TYR A 29 11.71 4.62 -1.80
CA TYR A 29 10.49 4.36 -2.56
C TYR A 29 10.08 5.59 -3.32
N THR A 30 9.61 5.38 -4.55
CA THR A 30 9.02 6.43 -5.38
C THR A 30 7.51 6.27 -5.31
N PHE A 31 6.82 7.26 -4.76
CA PHE A 31 5.36 7.29 -4.71
C PHE A 31 4.83 7.96 -5.97
N ASN A 32 4.16 7.20 -6.82
CA ASN A 32 3.62 7.68 -8.08
C ASN A 32 2.16 8.15 -7.93
N GLY A 33 1.46 7.78 -6.86
CA GLY A 33 0.12 8.28 -6.55
C GLY A 33 -0.86 7.21 -6.06
N VAL A 34 -2.07 7.67 -5.76
CA VAL A 34 -3.21 6.79 -5.48
C VAL A 34 -4.16 6.86 -6.68
N TYR A 35 -4.60 5.71 -7.17
CA TYR A 35 -5.40 5.62 -8.40
C TYR A 35 -6.69 4.84 -8.18
N ALA A 36 -7.74 5.26 -8.88
CA ALA A 36 -9.02 4.55 -8.91
C ALA A 36 -8.93 3.29 -9.79
N SER A 37 -9.13 2.12 -9.18
CA SER A 37 -9.13 0.83 -9.88
C SER A 37 -10.53 0.33 -10.24
N TYR A 38 -11.55 0.77 -9.49
CA TYR A 38 -12.94 0.37 -9.69
C TYR A 38 -13.89 1.39 -9.07
N VAL A 39 -15.01 1.64 -9.73
CA VAL A 39 -16.06 2.55 -9.25
C VAL A 39 -17.39 1.80 -9.19
N MET A 40 -17.95 1.70 -8.00
CA MET A 40 -19.16 0.93 -7.72
C MET A 40 -20.40 1.65 -8.22
N LYS A 41 -21.21 0.96 -9.04
CA LYS A 41 -22.51 1.47 -9.50
C LYS A 41 -23.47 1.68 -8.33
N GLY A 42 -24.20 2.80 -8.34
CA GLY A 42 -25.16 3.15 -7.28
C GLY A 42 -24.54 3.81 -6.04
N MET A 43 -23.23 4.05 -6.05
CA MET A 43 -22.53 4.83 -5.03
C MET A 43 -22.21 6.26 -5.50
N PRO A 44 -21.99 7.22 -4.58
CA PRO A 44 -21.88 8.64 -4.91
C PRO A 44 -20.73 9.05 -5.85
N ALA A 45 -19.67 8.25 -5.95
CA ALA A 45 -18.57 8.51 -6.88
C ALA A 45 -18.86 8.12 -8.33
N TYR A 46 -19.89 7.31 -8.58
CA TYR A 46 -20.22 6.84 -9.92
C TYR A 46 -20.54 8.02 -10.84
N GLY A 47 -19.85 8.11 -11.97
CA GLY A 47 -19.95 9.23 -12.92
C GLY A 47 -19.20 10.51 -12.52
N LYS A 48 -18.59 10.56 -11.33
CA LYS A 48 -17.72 11.68 -10.89
C LYS A 48 -16.25 11.31 -10.90
N ILE A 49 -15.95 10.08 -10.49
CA ILE A 49 -14.62 9.47 -10.51
C ILE A 49 -14.66 8.34 -11.52
N GLU A 50 -13.60 8.19 -12.29
CA GLU A 50 -13.43 7.16 -13.31
C GLU A 50 -12.23 6.27 -12.98
N VAL A 51 -12.26 5.05 -13.52
CA VAL A 51 -11.11 4.14 -13.41
C VAL A 51 -9.93 4.76 -14.13
N GLY A 52 -8.77 4.79 -13.47
CA GLY A 52 -7.55 5.43 -13.97
C GLY A 52 -7.31 6.84 -13.42
N ASP A 53 -8.31 7.47 -12.79
CA ASP A 53 -8.10 8.78 -12.13
C ASP A 53 -7.04 8.66 -11.03
N ARG A 54 -6.11 9.62 -11.01
CA ARG A 54 -5.17 9.78 -9.89
C ARG A 54 -5.78 10.71 -8.86
N ILE A 55 -5.94 10.26 -7.61
CA ILE A 55 -6.42 11.10 -6.52
C ILE A 55 -5.23 11.81 -5.86
N LYS A 56 -5.11 13.12 -6.11
CA LYS A 56 -4.03 13.96 -5.56
C LYS A 56 -4.29 14.36 -4.11
N SER A 57 -5.53 14.76 -3.79
CA SER A 57 -5.88 15.15 -2.43
C SER A 57 -7.36 14.91 -2.10
N VAL A 58 -7.62 14.81 -0.79
CA VAL A 58 -8.95 14.71 -0.20
C VAL A 58 -9.06 15.78 0.88
N ASP A 59 -10.03 16.67 0.77
CA ASP A 59 -10.23 17.84 1.64
C ASP A 59 -8.95 18.70 1.80
N GLY A 60 -8.15 18.79 0.73
CA GLY A 60 -6.87 19.51 0.72
C GLY A 60 -5.71 18.77 1.39
N LYS A 61 -5.91 17.54 1.87
CA LYS A 61 -4.87 16.68 2.44
C LYS A 61 -4.34 15.71 1.38
N THR A 62 -3.02 15.56 1.32
CA THR A 62 -2.33 14.56 0.50
C THR A 62 -2.09 13.29 1.31
N TYR A 63 -2.04 12.15 0.63
CA TYR A 63 -1.80 10.84 1.26
C TYR A 63 -0.71 10.11 0.49
N ASP A 64 0.13 9.37 1.19
CA ASP A 64 1.20 8.55 0.64
C ASP A 64 0.75 7.10 0.33
N SER A 65 -0.52 6.79 0.57
CA SER A 65 -1.09 5.47 0.37
C SER A 65 -2.62 5.51 0.30
N ALA A 66 -3.18 4.60 -0.48
CA ALA A 66 -4.61 4.37 -0.58
C ALA A 66 -5.23 4.04 0.79
N ASP A 67 -4.53 3.23 1.60
CA ASP A 67 -5.02 2.81 2.92
C ASP A 67 -5.22 3.98 3.87
N LYS A 68 -4.28 4.93 3.92
CA LYS A 68 -4.43 6.14 4.75
C LYS A 68 -5.57 7.03 4.27
N MET A 69 -5.74 7.15 2.94
CA MET A 69 -6.84 7.90 2.34
C MET A 69 -8.19 7.27 2.67
N VAL A 70 -8.33 5.95 2.50
CA VAL A 70 -9.55 5.20 2.85
C VAL A 70 -9.83 5.31 4.34
N SER A 71 -8.81 5.12 5.19
CA SER A 71 -8.91 5.24 6.65
C SER A 71 -9.41 6.62 7.07
N TYR A 72 -8.98 7.70 6.41
CA TYR A 72 -9.49 9.04 6.63
C TYR A 72 -10.98 9.18 6.27
N ILE A 73 -11.37 8.71 5.08
CA ILE A 73 -12.76 8.80 4.59
C ILE A 73 -13.70 7.97 5.47
N SER A 74 -13.30 6.77 5.86
CA SER A 74 -14.11 5.85 6.67
C SER A 74 -14.38 6.35 8.09
N ARG A 75 -13.57 7.29 8.60
CA ARG A 75 -13.82 7.95 9.91
C ARG A 75 -14.85 9.07 9.83
N GLN A 76 -15.23 9.50 8.63
CA GLN A 76 -16.21 10.56 8.46
C GLN A 76 -17.65 10.01 8.55
N LYS A 77 -18.60 10.90 8.85
CA LYS A 77 -20.01 10.54 8.97
C LYS A 77 -20.68 10.44 7.60
N ALA A 78 -21.70 9.57 7.51
CA ALA A 78 -22.58 9.55 6.36
C ALA A 78 -23.20 10.93 6.13
N GLY A 79 -23.32 11.33 4.86
CA GLY A 79 -23.85 12.63 4.47
C GLY A 79 -22.85 13.77 4.46
N THR A 80 -21.64 13.61 5.00
CA THR A 80 -20.56 14.60 4.85
C THR A 80 -20.14 14.70 3.39
N SER A 81 -19.90 15.92 2.90
CA SER A 81 -19.37 16.14 1.55
C SER A 81 -17.86 16.30 1.62
N VAL A 82 -17.16 15.49 0.83
CA VAL A 82 -15.70 15.45 0.75
C VAL A 82 -15.26 15.98 -0.62
N ARG A 83 -14.24 16.83 -0.63
CA ARG A 83 -13.67 17.42 -1.84
C ARG A 83 -12.46 16.61 -2.30
N PHE A 84 -12.54 16.04 -3.50
CA PHE A 84 -11.45 15.33 -4.15
C PHE A 84 -10.81 16.22 -5.20
N VAL A 85 -9.48 16.23 -5.24
CA VAL A 85 -8.71 16.74 -6.38
C VAL A 85 -8.14 15.53 -7.10
N LEU A 86 -8.53 15.38 -8.36
CA LEU A 86 -8.20 14.27 -9.24
C LEU A 86 -7.33 14.79 -10.38
N GLU A 87 -6.49 13.94 -10.95
CA GLU A 87 -5.83 14.18 -12.23
C GLU A 87 -6.39 13.19 -13.24
N ARG A 88 -6.93 13.70 -14.35
CA ARG A 88 -7.44 12.91 -15.46
C ARG A 88 -6.89 13.47 -16.75
N ASN A 89 -6.22 12.65 -17.55
CA ASN A 89 -5.59 13.06 -18.81
C ASN A 89 -4.68 14.30 -18.65
N GLY A 90 -3.94 14.36 -17.54
CA GLY A 90 -3.02 15.47 -17.21
C GLY A 90 -3.69 16.77 -16.74
N LYS A 91 -5.01 16.78 -16.54
CA LYS A 91 -5.75 17.95 -16.02
C LYS A 91 -6.26 17.70 -14.62
N ASP A 92 -6.14 18.71 -13.76
CA ASP A 92 -6.69 18.67 -12.42
C ASP A 92 -8.21 18.92 -12.45
N ILE A 93 -8.97 18.00 -11.85
CA ILE A 93 -10.43 18.04 -11.73
C ILE A 93 -10.80 18.01 -10.26
N THR A 94 -11.63 18.95 -9.83
CA THR A 94 -12.16 18.96 -8.46
C THR A 94 -13.57 18.40 -8.43
N GLN A 95 -13.81 17.40 -7.59
CA GLN A 95 -15.11 16.76 -7.41
C GLN A 95 -15.55 16.80 -5.95
N LYS A 96 -16.79 17.23 -5.69
CA LYS A 96 -17.41 17.11 -4.37
C LYS A 96 -18.32 15.88 -4.35
N VAL A 97 -18.05 14.97 -3.42
CA VAL A 97 -18.78 13.71 -3.30
C VAL A 97 -19.33 13.58 -1.88
N LYS A 98 -20.63 13.33 -1.77
CA LYS A 98 -21.32 13.12 -0.50
C LYS A 98 -21.15 11.67 -0.09
N LEU A 99 -20.69 11.43 1.14
CA LEU A 99 -20.49 10.08 1.67
C LEU A 99 -21.82 9.38 1.91
N LYS A 100 -21.87 8.08 1.62
CA LYS A 100 -23.05 7.22 1.82
C LYS A 100 -22.64 5.91 2.49
N PRO A 101 -23.49 5.32 3.35
CA PRO A 101 -23.32 3.95 3.81
C PRO A 101 -23.31 2.96 2.64
N PHE A 102 -22.51 1.90 2.75
CA PHE A 102 -22.58 0.79 1.80
C PHE A 102 -23.85 -0.03 2.06
N LYS A 103 -24.48 -0.56 1.00
CA LYS A 103 -25.72 -1.35 1.13
C LYS A 103 -25.52 -2.62 1.96
N GLU A 104 -24.42 -3.32 1.72
CA GLU A 104 -24.08 -4.59 2.36
C GLU A 104 -23.45 -4.39 3.75
N GLU A 105 -22.89 -3.19 4.02
CA GLU A 105 -22.22 -2.87 5.28
C GLU A 105 -22.63 -1.46 5.74
N PRO A 106 -23.80 -1.31 6.41
CA PRO A 106 -24.33 0.00 6.80
C PRO A 106 -23.43 0.81 7.75
N ASN A 107 -22.60 0.11 8.53
CA ASN A 107 -21.63 0.73 9.43
C ASN A 107 -20.41 1.31 8.70
N ARG A 108 -20.21 0.91 7.44
CA ARG A 108 -19.11 1.41 6.62
C ARG A 108 -19.63 2.52 5.73
N VAL A 109 -18.94 3.65 5.76
CA VAL A 109 -19.28 4.85 4.99
C VAL A 109 -18.19 5.10 3.94
N GLY A 110 -18.60 5.50 2.74
CA GLY A 110 -17.64 5.84 1.70
C GLY A 110 -18.28 6.39 0.44
N ILE A 111 -17.46 6.50 -0.61
CA ILE A 111 -17.86 7.01 -1.92
C ILE A 111 -18.07 5.90 -2.97
N GLY A 112 -17.68 4.65 -2.65
CA GLY A 112 -17.78 3.51 -3.57
C GLY A 112 -16.67 3.41 -4.61
N VAL A 113 -15.43 3.81 -4.28
CA VAL A 113 -14.26 3.65 -5.16
C VAL A 113 -13.26 2.69 -4.51
N SER A 114 -12.73 1.75 -5.29
CA SER A 114 -11.57 0.96 -4.90
C SER A 114 -10.31 1.66 -5.37
N LEU A 115 -9.37 1.88 -4.45
CA LEU A 115 -8.12 2.58 -4.71
C LEU A 115 -6.94 1.61 -4.66
N PHE A 116 -5.89 1.90 -5.41
CA PHE A 116 -4.59 1.25 -5.24
C PHE A 116 -3.49 2.31 -5.13
N THR A 117 -2.41 1.93 -4.47
CA THR A 117 -1.21 2.77 -4.37
C THR A 117 -0.25 2.35 -5.47
N ASP A 118 0.13 3.28 -6.34
CA ASP A 118 1.25 3.06 -7.23
C ASP A 118 2.53 3.58 -6.58
N ARG A 119 3.41 2.65 -6.25
CA ARG A 119 4.74 2.93 -5.73
C ARG A 119 5.74 1.97 -6.35
N ASN A 120 7.00 2.37 -6.32
CA ASN A 120 8.11 1.51 -6.68
C ASN A 120 9.10 1.49 -5.51
N VAL A 121 9.33 0.31 -4.93
CA VAL A 121 10.21 0.14 -3.78
C VAL A 121 11.59 -0.32 -4.25
N LYS A 122 12.62 0.46 -3.93
CA LYS A 122 14.03 0.13 -4.14
C LYS A 122 14.67 -0.15 -2.79
N VAL A 123 15.23 -1.34 -2.64
CA VAL A 123 15.84 -1.78 -1.39
C VAL A 123 17.34 -1.97 -1.54
N SER A 124 18.11 -1.71 -0.47
CA SER A 124 19.55 -1.93 -0.44
C SER A 124 20.00 -2.49 0.92
N PRO A 125 20.71 -3.63 0.98
CA PRO A 125 21.21 -4.46 -0.13
C PRO A 125 20.11 -5.23 -0.86
N SER A 126 20.35 -5.61 -2.12
CA SER A 126 19.45 -6.52 -2.85
C SER A 126 19.43 -7.90 -2.19
N ILE A 127 18.24 -8.49 -2.10
CA ILE A 127 18.01 -9.85 -1.62
C ILE A 127 17.26 -10.62 -2.68
N LYS A 128 17.53 -11.93 -2.78
CA LYS A 128 16.74 -12.83 -3.61
C LYS A 128 15.51 -13.22 -2.80
N VAL A 129 14.39 -12.59 -3.12
CA VAL A 129 13.07 -13.03 -2.67
C VAL A 129 12.34 -13.46 -3.92
N ASP A 130 11.90 -14.73 -3.98
CA ASP A 130 11.08 -15.20 -5.09
C ASP A 130 9.66 -14.64 -4.92
N ILE A 131 9.48 -13.42 -5.44
CA ILE A 131 8.24 -12.65 -5.32
C ILE A 131 7.13 -13.27 -6.20
N GLU A 132 7.50 -14.07 -7.20
CA GLU A 132 6.59 -14.61 -8.22
C GLU A 132 5.64 -15.70 -7.69
N ASN A 133 5.97 -16.37 -6.57
CA ASN A 133 5.21 -17.53 -6.07
C ASN A 133 4.79 -17.44 -4.58
N ILE A 134 4.94 -16.30 -3.93
CA ILE A 134 4.48 -16.13 -2.54
C ILE A 134 2.96 -15.93 -2.52
N GLY A 135 2.25 -16.93 -2.00
CA GLY A 135 0.80 -17.06 -2.07
C GLY A 135 0.01 -16.04 -1.25
N GLY A 136 -1.01 -15.44 -1.88
CA GLY A 136 -2.10 -14.69 -1.23
C GLY A 136 -1.73 -13.32 -0.61
N PRO A 137 -2.69 -12.38 -0.50
CA PRO A 137 -2.44 -11.07 0.15
C PRO A 137 -1.97 -11.16 1.61
N SER A 138 -2.21 -12.28 2.30
CA SER A 138 -1.91 -12.52 3.71
C SER A 138 -0.46 -12.92 4.00
N ALA A 139 0.34 -13.28 2.99
CA ALA A 139 1.72 -13.73 3.21
C ALA A 139 2.71 -12.62 3.61
N GLY A 140 2.27 -11.35 3.66
CA GLY A 140 3.13 -10.20 3.94
C GLY A 140 3.90 -10.31 5.27
N LEU A 141 3.28 -10.81 6.35
CA LEU A 141 3.97 -10.95 7.65
C LEU A 141 5.11 -11.98 7.57
N MET A 142 4.84 -13.18 7.05
CA MET A 142 5.85 -14.23 6.91
C MET A 142 6.99 -13.79 5.98
N MET A 143 6.65 -13.14 4.88
CA MET A 143 7.63 -12.55 3.95
C MET A 143 8.51 -11.52 4.66
N SER A 144 7.92 -10.61 5.44
CA SER A 144 8.70 -9.59 6.17
C SER A 144 9.67 -10.23 7.17
N LEU A 145 9.27 -11.30 7.85
CA LEU A 145 10.14 -12.01 8.79
C LEU A 145 11.30 -12.69 8.07
N GLU A 146 11.03 -13.35 6.94
CA GLU A 146 12.07 -14.00 6.15
C GLU A 146 13.08 -12.98 5.60
N ILE A 147 12.59 -11.87 5.04
CA ILE A 147 13.44 -10.76 4.58
C ILE A 147 14.31 -10.23 5.73
N TYR A 148 13.70 -9.95 6.87
CA TYR A 148 14.41 -9.47 8.05
C TYR A 148 15.45 -10.49 8.52
N ASN A 149 15.13 -11.78 8.49
CA ASN A 149 16.02 -12.86 8.86
C ASN A 149 17.23 -12.92 7.92
N GLN A 150 17.06 -12.79 6.60
CA GLN A 150 18.18 -12.72 5.66
C GLN A 150 19.07 -11.49 5.89
N LEU A 151 18.45 -10.32 6.12
CA LEU A 151 19.17 -9.07 6.36
C LEU A 151 19.96 -9.08 7.69
N THR A 152 19.51 -9.84 8.68
CA THR A 152 20.13 -9.93 10.01
C THR A 152 20.99 -11.18 10.23
N LYS A 153 20.69 -12.33 9.60
CA LYS A 153 21.56 -13.53 9.61
C LYS A 153 22.91 -13.26 8.97
N ARG A 154 22.99 -12.40 7.95
CA ARG A 154 24.29 -12.00 7.39
C ARG A 154 25.22 -11.35 8.43
N ARG A 155 24.69 -10.83 9.54
CA ARG A 155 25.47 -10.35 10.70
C ARG A 155 25.80 -11.44 11.74
N ARG A 156 25.07 -12.55 11.78
CA ARG A 156 25.28 -13.63 12.76
C ARG A 156 26.46 -14.55 12.43
N ASN A 157 26.97 -14.51 11.19
CA ASN A 157 28.06 -15.39 10.76
C ASN A 157 29.46 -14.78 10.93
N THR A 158 29.57 -13.57 11.50
CA THR A 158 30.87 -12.90 11.73
C THR A 158 31.52 -13.21 13.08
N TRP A 159 30.96 -14.13 13.89
CA TRP A 159 31.53 -14.57 15.18
C TRP A 159 31.62 -16.10 15.33
N LEU A 160 31.58 -16.85 14.22
CA LEU A 160 31.76 -18.32 14.21
C LEU A 160 33.01 -18.72 13.43
N CYS A 161 34.09 -17.97 13.60
CA CYS A 161 35.44 -18.39 13.26
C CYS A 161 36.36 -18.06 14.44
N ASP A 162 36.24 -18.83 15.52
CA ASP A 162 37.43 -19.27 16.26
C ASP A 162 37.09 -20.52 17.09
N CYS A 163 37.32 -21.68 16.47
CA CYS A 163 37.44 -22.96 17.17
C CYS A 163 38.79 -23.60 16.78
N ARG A 164 39.86 -22.81 16.90
CA ARG A 164 41.22 -23.32 17.09
C ARG A 164 41.72 -22.65 18.36
N ASP A 165 41.84 -23.45 19.42
CA ASP A 165 42.71 -23.26 20.59
C ASP A 165 42.12 -24.04 21.79
N TRP A 166 41.84 -25.32 21.58
CA TRP A 166 41.67 -26.32 22.64
C TRP A 166 42.54 -27.53 22.27
N ASN A 167 43.84 -27.33 22.37
CA ASN A 167 44.85 -28.36 22.61
C ASN A 167 46.14 -27.63 23.01
N ASP A 168 46.25 -27.36 24.31
CA ASP A 168 47.45 -27.54 25.16
C ASP A 168 47.11 -27.15 26.60
#